data_AF-A0A376ZPW2-F1
#
_entry.id   AF-A0A376ZPW2-F1
#
_cell.length_a   1.000
_cell.length_b   1.000
_cell.length_c   1.000
_cell.angle_alpha   90.00
_cell.angle_beta   90.00
_cell.angle_gamma   90.00
#
_symmetry.space_group_name_H-M   'P 1'
#
loop_
_entity.id
_entity.type
_entity.pdbx_description
1 polymer ?
#
loop_
_entity_poly.entity_id
_entity_poly.type
_entity_poly.pdbx_seq_one_letter_code
_entity_poly.pdbx_strand_id
1 'polypeptide(L)'
;MLDVCPIRIGDNCMLAPGVHIYTATHPIDPVARNSGAELGKPVTIGNNVWIGGRAVINPGVTIGDNVVVASGAVVTKDVPDNVVVGGNPARIIKNCNRFFATVMQNCGKSVTSPLLFPR
;
A
#
# COMPACT_ATOMS: atom_id res chain seq x y z
N MET A 1 -10.02 -8.66 3.44
CA MET A 1 -10.09 -7.42 4.25
C MET A 1 -10.81 -7.77 5.56
N LEU A 2 -10.49 -7.10 6.66
CA LEU A 2 -11.21 -7.23 7.94
C LEU A 2 -11.66 -5.84 8.39
N ASP A 3 -12.96 -5.59 8.39
CA ASP A 3 -13.61 -4.27 8.40
C ASP A 3 -14.51 -4.04 9.63
N VAL A 4 -14.07 -4.49 10.82
CA VAL A 4 -14.73 -4.16 12.10
C VAL A 4 -14.75 -2.64 12.39
N CYS A 5 -13.87 -1.87 11.75
CA CYS A 5 -13.97 -0.42 11.61
C CYS A 5 -13.93 -0.04 10.12
N PRO A 6 -14.33 1.20 9.76
CA PRO A 6 -14.32 1.63 8.37
C PRO A 6 -12.95 1.48 7.69
N ILE A 7 -12.98 0.93 6.48
CA ILE A 7 -11.88 1.01 5.51
C ILE A 7 -12.31 2.02 4.45
N ARG A 8 -11.61 3.16 4.38
CA ARG A 8 -11.89 4.22 3.39
C ARG A 8 -10.79 4.18 2.34
N ILE A 9 -11.18 4.06 1.06
CA ILE A 9 -10.25 4.03 -0.08
C ILE A 9 -10.64 5.18 -1.01
N GLY A 10 -9.69 6.04 -1.34
CA GLY A 10 -9.88 7.16 -2.25
C GLY A 10 -9.94 6.73 -3.72
N ASP A 11 -9.98 7.73 -4.60
CA ASP A 11 -10.15 7.52 -6.03
C ASP A 11 -8.88 6.96 -6.69
N ASN A 12 -9.06 6.23 -7.80
CA ASN A 12 -7.97 5.69 -8.64
C ASN A 12 -6.99 4.75 -7.91
N CYS A 13 -7.43 4.08 -6.85
CA CYS A 13 -6.60 3.11 -6.14
C CYS A 13 -6.49 1.79 -6.90
N MET A 14 -5.29 1.19 -6.87
CA MET A 14 -5.02 -0.12 -7.45
C MET A 14 -4.52 -1.07 -6.37
N LEU A 15 -5.19 -2.21 -6.19
CA LEU A 15 -4.79 -3.25 -5.24
C LEU A 15 -4.37 -4.48 -6.04
N ALA A 16 -3.12 -4.89 -5.89
CA ALA A 16 -2.60 -6.09 -6.50
C ALA A 16 -3.10 -7.36 -5.78
N PRO A 17 -2.88 -8.56 -6.36
CA PRO A 17 -3.36 -9.81 -5.75
C PRO A 17 -2.84 -10.05 -4.33
N GLY A 18 -3.73 -10.52 -3.45
CA GLY A 18 -3.40 -10.93 -2.09
C GLY A 18 -3.12 -9.79 -1.11
N VAL A 19 -3.51 -8.55 -1.42
CA VAL A 19 -3.43 -7.42 -0.47
C VAL A 19 -4.39 -7.66 0.71
N HIS A 20 -3.86 -7.51 1.92
CA HIS A 20 -4.62 -7.65 3.16
C HIS A 20 -4.69 -6.30 3.87
N ILE A 21 -5.91 -5.85 4.17
CA ILE A 21 -6.18 -4.63 4.93
C ILE A 21 -6.96 -5.03 6.17
N TYR A 22 -6.45 -4.64 7.33
CA TYR A 22 -7.03 -5.02 8.62
C TYR A 22 -7.37 -3.79 9.45
N THR A 23 -8.57 -3.78 9.99
CA THR A 23 -8.99 -2.84 11.04
C THR A 23 -9.14 -3.53 12.40
N ALA A 24 -9.32 -4.85 12.40
CA ALA A 24 -9.45 -5.66 13.62
C ALA A 24 -8.11 -5.87 14.32
N THR A 25 -8.13 -5.87 15.64
CA THR A 25 -6.99 -6.22 16.49
C THR A 25 -7.45 -6.77 17.83
N HIS A 26 -6.51 -7.30 18.62
CA HIS A 26 -6.75 -7.81 19.96
C HIS A 26 -5.88 -7.10 20.99
N PRO A 27 -6.29 -7.09 22.27
CA PRO A 27 -5.40 -6.78 23.37
C PRO A 27 -4.11 -7.63 23.33
N ILE A 28 -2.98 -6.99 23.60
CA ILE A 28 -1.69 -7.68 23.74
C ILE A 28 -1.68 -8.52 25.03
N ASP A 29 -2.29 -7.98 26.10
CA ASP A 29 -2.50 -8.71 27.34
C ASP A 29 -3.32 -10.00 27.12
N PRO A 30 -2.82 -11.18 27.53
CA PRO A 30 -3.46 -12.45 27.27
C PRO A 30 -4.75 -12.67 28.05
N VAL A 31 -4.89 -12.13 29.27
CA VAL A 31 -6.12 -12.27 30.07
C VAL A 31 -7.25 -11.50 29.39
N ALA A 32 -6.98 -10.25 29.00
CA ALA A 32 -7.91 -9.42 28.24
C ALA A 32 -8.28 -10.07 26.90
N ARG A 33 -7.31 -10.58 26.13
CA ARG A 33 -7.60 -11.25 24.85
C ARG A 33 -8.45 -12.52 25.00
N ASN A 34 -8.18 -13.32 26.03
CA ASN A 34 -8.94 -14.56 26.28
C ASN A 34 -10.36 -14.30 26.81
N SER A 35 -10.67 -13.09 27.25
CA SER A 35 -12.05 -12.71 27.60
C SER A 35 -12.99 -12.63 26.40
N GLY A 36 -12.45 -12.70 25.17
CA GLY A 36 -13.18 -12.45 23.93
C GLY A 36 -13.20 -10.97 23.53
N ALA A 37 -12.59 -10.09 24.33
CA ALA A 37 -12.48 -8.67 23.98
C ALA A 37 -11.64 -8.46 22.70
N GLU A 38 -12.20 -7.69 21.78
CA GLU A 38 -11.57 -7.28 20.52
C GLU A 38 -11.69 -5.76 20.32
N LEU A 39 -10.83 -5.23 19.44
CA LEU A 39 -10.73 -3.79 19.17
C LEU A 39 -10.69 -3.56 17.66
N GLY A 40 -11.09 -2.36 17.26
CA GLY A 40 -10.99 -1.91 15.88
C GLY A 40 -10.28 -0.56 15.78
N LYS A 41 -9.49 -0.37 14.71
CA LYS A 41 -8.96 0.94 14.32
C LYS A 41 -9.18 1.14 12.82
N PRO A 42 -9.83 2.23 12.37
CA PRO A 42 -10.11 2.44 10.96
C PRO A 42 -8.83 2.56 10.14
N VAL A 43 -8.92 2.23 8.85
CA VAL A 43 -7.82 2.42 7.89
C VAL A 43 -8.29 3.41 6.82
N THR A 44 -7.45 4.39 6.51
CA THR A 44 -7.71 5.37 5.45
C THR A 44 -6.62 5.26 4.39
N ILE A 45 -7.03 5.16 3.13
CA ILE A 45 -6.16 5.15 1.96
C ILE A 45 -6.59 6.34 1.09
N GLY A 46 -5.63 7.22 0.79
CA GLY A 46 -5.82 8.39 -0.05
C GLY A 46 -6.09 8.06 -1.52
N ASN A 47 -5.93 9.05 -2.39
CA ASN A 47 -6.16 8.95 -3.82
C ASN A 47 -4.89 8.51 -4.56
N ASN A 48 -5.07 7.86 -5.72
CA ASN A 48 -3.99 7.45 -6.62
C ASN A 48 -2.95 6.53 -5.95
N VAL A 49 -3.39 5.68 -5.02
CA VAL A 49 -2.52 4.75 -4.29
C VAL A 49 -2.42 3.42 -5.03
N TRP A 50 -1.19 2.92 -5.20
CA TRP A 50 -0.96 1.56 -5.67
C TRP A 50 -0.41 0.69 -4.55
N ILE A 51 -1.13 -0.39 -4.22
CA ILE A 51 -0.72 -1.36 -3.22
C ILE A 51 -0.27 -2.65 -3.91
N GLY A 52 1.03 -2.93 -3.82
CA GLY A 52 1.70 -4.09 -4.41
C GLY A 52 1.26 -5.42 -3.80
N GLY A 53 1.48 -6.50 -4.54
CA GLY A 53 0.93 -7.82 -4.22
C GLY A 53 1.37 -8.32 -2.84
N ARG A 54 0.46 -8.97 -2.11
CA ARG A 54 0.69 -9.47 -0.75
C ARG A 54 1.14 -8.45 0.30
N ALA A 55 0.96 -7.15 0.05
CA ALA A 55 1.17 -6.16 1.11
C ALA A 55 0.08 -6.28 2.21
N VAL A 56 0.47 -5.96 3.44
CA VAL A 56 -0.38 -5.97 4.63
C VAL A 56 -0.47 -4.57 5.21
N ILE A 57 -1.68 -4.04 5.37
CA ILE A 57 -1.97 -2.75 6.00
C ILE A 57 -2.58 -2.99 7.38
N ASN A 58 -1.89 -2.54 8.44
CA ASN A 58 -2.31 -2.78 9.82
C ASN A 58 -3.40 -1.81 10.30
N PRO A 59 -4.09 -2.16 11.41
CA PRO A 59 -5.14 -1.32 12.00
C PRO A 59 -4.68 0.08 12.37
N GLY A 60 -5.48 1.08 12.01
CA GLY A 60 -5.24 2.48 12.37
C GLY A 60 -4.35 3.26 11.41
N VAL A 61 -3.84 2.61 10.35
CA VAL A 61 -2.94 3.25 9.38
C VAL A 61 -3.70 4.21 8.46
N THR A 62 -3.13 5.38 8.26
CA THR A 62 -3.47 6.32 7.18
C THR A 62 -2.38 6.31 6.11
N ILE A 63 -2.76 6.03 4.86
CA ILE A 63 -1.91 6.17 3.68
C ILE A 63 -2.33 7.43 2.93
N GLY A 64 -1.37 8.33 2.71
CA GLY A 64 -1.56 9.56 1.95
C GLY A 64 -1.80 9.35 0.45
N ASP A 65 -1.87 10.45 -0.28
CA ASP A 65 -2.10 10.48 -1.72
C ASP A 65 -0.85 10.12 -2.52
N ASN A 66 -1.03 9.54 -3.72
CA ASN A 66 0.04 9.24 -4.68
C ASN A 66 1.12 8.29 -4.13
N VAL A 67 0.73 7.40 -3.21
CA VAL A 67 1.64 6.45 -2.57
C VAL A 67 1.76 5.15 -3.36
N VAL A 68 2.97 4.59 -3.40
CA VAL A 68 3.20 3.21 -3.83
C VAL A 68 3.66 2.37 -2.63
N VAL A 69 2.91 1.31 -2.32
CA VAL A 69 3.31 0.30 -1.35
C VAL A 69 3.91 -0.87 -2.12
N ALA A 70 5.19 -1.18 -1.90
CA ALA A 70 5.85 -2.29 -2.55
C ALA A 70 5.21 -3.64 -2.19
N SER A 71 5.38 -4.65 -3.06
CA SER A 71 4.90 -6.01 -2.78
C SER A 71 5.50 -6.57 -1.49
N GLY A 72 4.68 -7.33 -0.76
CA GLY A 72 5.07 -7.96 0.51
C GLY A 72 5.36 -6.99 1.67
N ALA A 73 5.12 -5.68 1.50
CA ALA A 73 5.35 -4.72 2.57
C ALA A 73 4.36 -4.92 3.73
N VAL A 74 4.83 -4.69 4.97
CA VAL A 74 3.99 -4.69 6.17
C VAL A 74 3.94 -3.27 6.73
N VAL A 75 2.85 -2.57 6.43
CA VAL A 75 2.66 -1.15 6.78
C VAL A 75 2.10 -1.06 8.19
N THR A 76 2.95 -0.61 9.12
CA THR A 76 2.64 -0.55 10.56
C THR A 76 2.48 0.86 11.12
N LYS A 77 2.68 1.88 10.28
CA LYS A 77 2.64 3.31 10.62
C LYS A 77 2.08 4.08 9.43
N ASP A 78 1.59 5.29 9.69
CA ASP A 78 1.10 6.20 8.67
C ASP A 78 2.16 6.48 7.59
N VAL A 79 1.69 6.65 6.37
CA VAL A 79 2.52 6.90 5.19
C VAL A 79 2.15 8.27 4.63
N PRO A 80 3.09 9.23 4.54
CA PRO A 80 2.81 10.54 3.98
C PRO A 80 2.58 10.47 2.46
N ASP A 81 2.08 11.55 1.88
CA ASP A 81 1.85 11.65 0.44
C ASP A 81 3.15 11.51 -0.38
N ASN A 82 3.02 11.10 -1.65
CA ASN A 82 4.08 11.16 -2.66
C ASN A 82 5.34 10.36 -2.29
N VAL A 83 5.19 9.17 -1.72
CA VAL A 83 6.32 8.29 -1.41
C VAL A 83 6.11 6.86 -1.90
N VAL A 84 7.22 6.14 -2.03
CA VAL A 84 7.23 4.69 -2.12
C VAL A 84 7.67 4.13 -0.77
N VAL A 85 6.89 3.19 -0.23
CA VAL A 85 7.23 2.44 0.98
C VAL A 85 7.45 0.97 0.66
N GLY A 86 8.36 0.31 1.38
CA GLY A 86 8.60 -1.12 1.24
C GLY A 86 9.27 -1.74 2.47
N GLY A 87 9.29 -3.07 2.53
CA GLY A 87 9.88 -3.84 3.61
C GLY A 87 8.92 -4.24 4.73
N ASN A 88 9.45 -4.96 5.72
CA ASN A 88 8.73 -5.42 6.91
C ASN A 88 9.60 -5.18 8.16
N PRO A 89 9.25 -4.21 9.03
CA PRO A 89 8.18 -3.22 8.84
C PRO A 89 8.50 -2.20 7.74
N ALA A 90 7.48 -1.72 7.03
CA ALA A 90 7.64 -0.82 5.90
C ALA A 90 8.37 0.49 6.28
N ARG A 91 9.20 0.99 5.37
CA ARG A 91 9.91 2.27 5.46
C ARG A 91 9.78 3.01 4.15
N ILE A 92 9.88 4.34 4.20
CA ILE A 92 10.03 5.15 2.99
C ILE A 92 11.35 4.77 2.32
N ILE A 93 11.27 4.32 1.08
CA ILE A 93 12.44 3.92 0.27
C ILE A 93 12.71 4.88 -0.88
N LYS A 94 11.72 5.72 -1.24
CA LYS A 94 11.85 6.70 -2.31
C LYS A 94 10.79 7.80 -2.18
N ASN A 95 11.14 9.03 -2.54
CA ASN A 95 10.16 10.10 -2.78
C ASN A 95 9.69 10.05 -4.24
N CYS A 96 8.37 10.12 -4.46
CA CYS A 96 7.76 10.28 -5.77
C CYS A 96 7.79 11.76 -6.18
N ASN A 97 8.99 12.31 -6.38
CA ASN A 97 9.11 13.64 -6.98
C ASN A 97 8.66 13.54 -8.44
N ARG A 98 7.74 14.42 -8.84
CA ARG A 98 7.14 14.46 -10.19
C ARG A 98 8.17 14.56 -11.33
N PHE A 99 9.39 15.03 -11.03
CA PHE A 99 10.53 15.04 -11.94
C PHE A 99 11.06 13.64 -12.35
N PHE A 100 10.84 12.60 -11.54
CA PHE A 100 11.34 11.25 -11.80
C PHE A 100 10.32 10.31 -12.46
N ALA A 101 9.05 10.72 -12.59
CA ALA A 101 8.00 9.90 -13.21
C ALA A 101 8.32 9.53 -14.68
N THR A 102 9.11 10.36 -15.37
CA THR A 102 9.54 10.13 -16.77
C THR A 102 10.44 8.90 -16.94
N VAL A 103 11.17 8.47 -15.91
CA VAL A 103 12.14 7.36 -16.06
C VAL A 103 11.47 5.99 -15.89
N MET A 104 10.47 5.86 -15.01
CA MET A 104 9.78 4.58 -14.80
C MET A 104 8.67 4.30 -15.82
N GLN A 105 8.04 5.32 -16.41
CA GLN A 105 7.09 5.13 -17.52
C GLN A 105 7.76 4.63 -18.81
N ASN A 106 9.09 4.70 -18.92
CA ASN A 106 9.83 4.19 -20.08
C ASN A 106 10.27 2.73 -19.97
N CYS A 107 10.12 2.08 -18.81
CA CYS A 107 10.42 0.65 -18.68
C CYS A 107 9.26 -0.26 -19.15
N GLY A 108 8.13 0.34 -19.56
CA GLY A 108 6.92 -0.35 -20.00
C GLY A 108 6.36 0.08 -21.36
N LYS A 109 7.14 0.79 -22.20
CA LYS A 109 6.74 0.91 -23.61
C LYS A 109 6.85 -0.47 -24.25
N SER A 110 5.70 -1.01 -24.62
CA SER A 110 5.56 -2.25 -25.38
C SER A 110 6.54 -2.27 -26.56
N VAL A 111 7.25 -3.38 -26.70
CA VAL A 111 8.08 -3.70 -27.86
C VAL A 111 7.14 -4.01 -29.04
N THR A 112 6.53 -2.99 -29.63
CA THR A 112 5.75 -3.10 -30.86
C THR A 112 6.00 -1.88 -31.73
N SER A 113 7.17 -1.84 -32.35
CA SER A 113 7.41 -1.00 -33.54
C SER A 113 8.20 -1.84 -34.55
N PRO A 114 7.67 -2.12 -35.75
CA PRO A 114 8.42 -2.81 -36.78
C PRO A 114 9.37 -1.81 -37.43
N LEU A 115 10.62 -1.77 -37.00
CA LEU A 115 11.65 -0.98 -37.65
C LEU A 115 12.75 -1.89 -38.21
N LEU A 116 12.64 -2.05 -39.53
CA LEU A 116 13.69 -2.32 -40.52
C LEU A 116 15.13 -2.22 -39.98
N PHE A 117 15.88 -3.31 -40.11
CA PHE A 117 17.34 -3.26 -40.19
C PHE A 117 17.75 -2.87 -41.62
N PRO A 118 18.57 -1.81 -41.84
CA PRO A 118 19.29 -1.66 -43.09
C PRO A 118 20.63 -2.41 -42.99
N ARG A 119 20.73 -3.45 -43.83
CA ARG A 119 21.89 -4.26 -44.28
C ARG A 119 22.90 -4.75 -43.23
#